data_AF-A0A957DGV8-F1
#
_entry.id   AF-A0A957DGV8-F1
#
_cell.length_a   1.000
_cell.length_b   1.000
_cell.length_c   1.000
_cell.angle_alpha   90.00
_cell.angle_beta   90.00
_cell.angle_gamma   90.00
#
_symmetry.space_group_name_H-M   'P 1'
#
loop_
_entity.id
_entity.type
_entity.pdbx_description
1 polymer ?
#
loop_
_entity_poly.entity_id
_entity_poly.type
_entity_poly.pdbx_seq_one_letter_code
_entity_poly.pdbx_strand_id
1 'polypeptide(L)'
;MIAPEEYKQEIQNIQKKSQLPPISSNFEILQHVSKMGDLQLDLRKMARRIKEDAAAAIHTHEETSKNAGGGSLLSAIFGGRQQNDAQKQAQQRHKQLMAAYKDALNTAGELCDQLDVRKAELLAYLDSALARSETMPASMAVAEPATPVYETERRRVEYYAYIKSPEWRKKAEDAKARAGNRCQLCNRSRAKVQLEAHHRTYERLGDERPEDITVLCRECHELYESNRAKPPIPEPPQGHCLRCGTDIPHNPQAPYCPSCYRVWKRYENHTFAEKFCHSCGTSHQTSMARPLCRACYFVEKNGQDPAKS
;
A
#
# COMPACT_ATOMS: atom_id res chain seq x y z
N MET A 1 13.08 14.23 24.15
CA MET A 1 11.66 14.47 24.49
C MET A 1 11.31 15.84 23.93
N ILE A 2 10.45 15.89 22.91
CA ILE A 2 10.06 17.15 22.26
C ILE A 2 8.99 17.83 23.11
N ALA A 3 9.04 19.16 23.24
CA ALA A 3 8.02 19.90 23.99
C ALA A 3 6.66 19.85 23.26
N PRO A 4 5.51 19.74 23.97
CA PRO A 4 4.18 19.74 23.33
C PRO A 4 3.94 20.94 22.39
N GLU A 5 4.52 22.08 22.70
CA GLU A 5 4.43 23.33 21.93
C GLU A 5 5.11 23.22 20.56
N GLU A 6 6.19 22.45 20.45
CA GLU A 6 6.84 22.16 19.17
C GLU A 6 5.93 21.27 18.30
N TYR A 7 5.24 20.28 18.90
CA TYR A 7 4.25 19.48 18.19
C TYR A 7 3.08 20.33 17.68
N LYS A 8 2.59 21.29 18.48
CA LYS A 8 1.54 22.23 18.04
C LYS A 8 1.98 23.03 16.82
N GLN A 9 3.22 23.52 16.80
CA GLN A 9 3.77 24.22 15.63
C GLN A 9 3.89 23.30 14.41
N GLU A 10 4.32 22.06 14.59
CA GLU A 10 4.41 21.06 13.51
C GLU A 10 3.02 20.77 12.92
N ILE A 11 1.99 20.60 13.75
CA ILE A 11 0.60 20.40 13.33
C ILE A 11 0.09 21.61 12.54
N GLN A 12 0.33 22.84 13.02
CA GLN A 12 -0.04 24.06 12.29
C GLN A 12 0.63 24.16 10.92
N ASN A 13 1.89 23.72 10.82
CA ASN A 13 2.60 23.68 9.54
C ASN A 13 2.00 22.65 8.58
N ILE A 14 1.57 21.49 9.09
CA ILE A 14 0.83 20.49 8.29
C ILE A 14 -0.52 21.05 7.83
N GLN A 15 -1.24 21.74 8.71
CA GLN A 15 -2.52 22.39 8.38
C GLN A 15 -2.36 23.46 7.30
N LYS A 16 -1.27 24.23 7.30
CA LYS A 16 -0.98 25.16 6.20
C LYS A 16 -0.70 24.43 4.90
N LYS A 17 0.03 23.31 4.94
CA LYS A 17 0.33 22.48 3.76
C LYS A 17 -0.90 21.76 3.20
N SER A 18 -1.95 21.54 3.98
CA SER A 18 -3.20 20.94 3.50
C SER A 18 -4.07 21.91 2.70
N GLN A 19 -3.80 23.21 2.78
CA GLN A 19 -4.45 24.24 1.96
C GLN A 19 -3.84 24.22 0.55
N LEU A 20 -4.33 23.30 -0.27
CA LEU A 20 -3.88 23.11 -1.65
C LEU A 20 -4.57 24.11 -2.62
N PRO A 21 -3.96 24.42 -3.79
CA PRO A 21 -4.48 25.41 -4.74
C PRO A 21 -5.84 25.03 -5.35
N PRO A 22 -6.51 25.94 -6.10
CA PRO A 22 -7.74 25.60 -6.82
C PRO A 22 -7.52 24.46 -7.82
N ILE A 23 -8.52 23.58 -7.94
CA ILE A 23 -8.49 22.41 -8.82
C ILE A 23 -9.13 22.78 -10.16
N SER A 24 -8.45 22.47 -11.26
CA SER A 24 -8.88 22.73 -12.64
C SER A 24 -9.01 21.46 -13.50
N SER A 25 -8.52 20.31 -13.03
CA SER A 25 -8.57 19.04 -13.77
C SER A 25 -8.72 17.79 -12.89
N ASN A 26 -9.20 16.69 -13.46
CA ASN A 26 -9.27 15.39 -12.80
C ASN A 26 -7.89 14.89 -12.33
N PHE A 27 -6.84 15.22 -13.06
CA PHE A 27 -5.46 14.86 -12.69
C PHE A 27 -5.01 15.61 -11.43
N GLU A 28 -5.35 16.89 -11.29
CA GLU A 28 -5.05 17.67 -10.08
C GLU A 28 -5.81 17.15 -8.86
N ILE A 29 -7.04 16.64 -9.03
CA ILE A 29 -7.77 15.95 -7.94
C ILE A 29 -6.95 14.77 -7.41
N LEU A 30 -6.44 13.91 -8.29
CA LEU A 30 -5.64 12.75 -7.89
C LEU A 30 -4.34 13.17 -7.19
N GLN A 31 -3.69 14.24 -7.66
CA GLN A 31 -2.51 14.79 -6.98
C GLN A 31 -2.85 15.32 -5.58
N HIS A 32 -3.97 16.02 -5.43
CA HIS A 32 -4.45 16.53 -4.14
C HIS A 32 -4.75 15.39 -3.17
N VAL A 33 -5.46 14.37 -3.63
CA VAL A 33 -5.78 13.17 -2.84
C VAL A 33 -4.51 12.46 -2.38
N SER A 34 -3.51 12.32 -3.27
CA SER A 34 -2.21 11.74 -2.91
C SER A 34 -1.51 12.57 -1.85
N LYS A 35 -1.46 13.91 -2.03
CA LYS A 35 -0.81 14.83 -1.11
C LYS A 35 -1.45 14.82 0.27
N MET A 36 -2.77 14.77 0.34
CA MET A 36 -3.50 14.62 1.60
C MET A 36 -3.14 13.30 2.30
N GLY A 37 -2.98 12.21 1.55
CA GLY A 37 -2.50 10.93 2.07
C GLY A 37 -1.11 11.00 2.72
N ASP A 38 -0.18 11.75 2.11
CA ASP A 38 1.14 11.99 2.69
C ASP A 38 1.05 12.76 4.02
N LEU A 39 0.21 13.81 4.06
CA LEU A 39 0.01 14.61 5.29
C LEU A 39 -0.64 13.77 6.41
N GLN A 40 -1.58 12.88 6.08
CA GLN A 40 -2.16 11.94 7.04
C GLN A 40 -1.11 10.98 7.60
N LEU A 41 -0.18 10.50 6.77
CA LEU A 41 0.92 9.65 7.23
C LEU A 41 1.84 10.42 8.19
N ASP A 42 2.15 11.68 7.88
CA ASP A 42 2.94 12.54 8.76
C ASP A 42 2.25 12.78 10.11
N LEU A 43 0.95 13.05 10.12
CA LEU A 43 0.15 13.19 11.35
C LEU A 43 0.14 11.90 12.18
N ARG A 44 -0.01 10.73 11.56
CA ARG A 44 0.02 9.43 12.26
C ARG A 44 1.39 9.13 12.86
N LYS A 45 2.48 9.45 12.13
CA LYS A 45 3.85 9.33 12.64
C LYS A 45 4.07 10.28 13.82
N MET A 46 3.60 11.51 13.73
CA MET A 46 3.69 12.50 14.81
C MET A 46 2.91 12.04 16.04
N ALA A 47 1.68 11.55 15.88
CA ALA A 47 0.87 11.03 16.98
C ALA A 47 1.58 9.87 17.72
N ARG A 48 2.35 9.04 17.02
CA ARG A 48 3.19 8.01 17.65
C ARG A 48 4.30 8.65 18.50
N ARG A 49 5.04 9.62 17.96
CA ARG A 49 6.10 10.33 18.70
C ARG A 49 5.55 11.04 19.93
N ILE A 50 4.39 11.69 19.83
CA ILE A 50 3.73 12.34 20.98
C ILE A 50 3.41 11.33 22.08
N LYS A 51 2.90 10.14 21.74
CA LYS A 51 2.63 9.07 22.73
C LYS A 51 3.90 8.57 23.41
N GLU A 52 4.97 8.39 22.65
CA GLU A 52 6.29 7.98 23.16
C GLU A 52 6.87 9.04 24.12
N ASP A 53 6.84 10.31 23.73
CA ASP A 53 7.31 11.42 24.58
C ASP A 53 6.45 11.63 25.83
N ALA A 54 5.13 11.48 25.72
CA ALA A 54 4.23 11.52 26.87
C ALA A 54 4.52 10.39 27.87
N ALA A 55 4.77 9.16 27.37
CA ALA A 55 5.14 8.04 28.22
C ALA A 55 6.50 8.25 28.92
N ALA A 56 7.49 8.80 28.20
CA ALA A 56 8.78 9.14 28.78
C ALA A 56 8.66 10.22 29.88
N ALA A 57 7.79 11.22 29.70
CA ALA A 57 7.52 12.25 30.69
C ALA A 57 6.83 11.69 31.96
N ILE A 58 5.96 10.69 31.83
CA ILE A 58 5.37 9.97 32.97
C ILE A 58 6.46 9.24 33.76
N HIS A 59 7.31 8.46 33.06
CA HIS A 59 8.41 7.72 33.70
C HIS A 59 9.35 8.65 34.48
N THR A 60 9.72 9.78 33.88
CA THR A 60 10.59 10.78 34.51
C THR A 60 9.96 11.38 35.77
N HIS A 61 8.65 11.63 35.75
CA HIS A 61 7.92 12.13 36.92
C HIS A 61 7.84 11.09 38.04
N GLU A 62 7.65 9.81 37.72
CA GLU A 62 7.63 8.73 38.71
C GLU A 62 9.00 8.53 39.37
N GLU A 63 10.09 8.55 38.61
CA GLU A 63 11.45 8.43 39.14
C GLU A 63 11.82 9.60 40.05
N THR A 64 11.51 10.83 39.62
CA THR A 64 11.75 12.02 40.44
C THR A 64 10.91 12.03 41.71
N SER A 65 9.65 11.56 41.65
CA SER A 65 8.80 11.42 42.84
C SER A 65 9.30 10.35 43.81
N LYS A 66 9.85 9.23 43.32
CA LYS A 66 10.44 8.17 44.17
C LYS A 66 11.70 8.66 44.88
N ASN A 67 12.57 9.36 44.17
CA ASN A 67 13.82 9.89 44.73
C ASN A 67 13.59 11.03 45.74
N ALA A 68 12.52 11.82 45.58
CA ALA A 68 12.14 12.88 46.52
C ALA A 68 11.57 12.36 47.85
N GLY A 69 11.06 11.12 47.90
CA GLY A 69 10.48 10.50 49.10
C GLY A 69 11.49 9.92 50.10
N GLY A 70 12.80 9.89 49.77
CA GLY A 70 13.85 9.25 50.56
C GLY A 70 14.60 10.16 51.56
N GLY A 71 13.95 11.15 52.16
CA GLY A 71 14.59 12.11 53.07
C GLY A 71 14.86 11.56 54.49
N SER A 72 16.07 11.82 55.02
CA SER A 72 16.50 11.50 56.40
C SER A 72 15.61 12.19 57.46
N LEU A 73 15.42 11.54 58.62
CA LEU A 73 14.57 11.98 59.76
C LEU A 73 14.77 13.46 60.19
N LEU A 74 15.93 14.06 59.92
CA LEU A 74 16.27 15.44 60.29
C LEU A 74 15.56 16.53 59.45
N SER A 75 15.06 16.23 58.24
CA SER A 75 14.36 17.24 57.42
C SER A 75 12.90 17.50 57.82
N ALA A 76 12.32 16.63 58.65
CA ALA A 76 10.91 16.70 59.05
C ALA A 76 10.58 17.83 60.06
N ILE A 77 11.58 18.38 60.76
CA ILE A 77 11.36 19.25 61.94
C ILE A 77 11.37 20.75 61.58
N PHE A 78 12.08 21.19 60.54
CA PHE A 78 12.14 22.62 60.14
C PHE A 78 11.79 22.90 58.65
N GLY A 79 11.61 21.89 57.79
CA GLY A 79 11.46 22.06 56.33
C GLY A 79 10.11 21.66 55.69
N GLY A 80 9.16 21.14 56.47
CA GLY A 80 7.99 20.42 55.93
C GLY A 80 6.95 21.23 55.15
N ARG A 81 6.83 22.55 55.34
CA ARG A 81 5.87 23.38 54.57
C ARG A 81 6.37 23.66 53.14
N GLN A 82 7.62 24.08 53.00
CA GLN A 82 8.21 24.41 51.69
C GLN A 82 8.39 23.18 50.80
N GLN A 83 8.73 22.01 51.37
CA GLN A 83 8.82 20.76 50.61
C GLN A 83 7.46 20.31 50.05
N ASN A 84 6.37 20.49 50.81
CA ASN A 84 5.02 20.17 50.37
C ASN A 84 4.52 21.09 49.25
N ASP A 85 4.84 22.39 49.30
CA ASP A 85 4.44 23.35 48.26
C ASP A 85 5.20 23.10 46.94
N ALA A 86 6.49 22.78 47.02
CA ALA A 86 7.30 22.40 45.86
C ALA A 86 6.79 21.12 45.18
N GLN A 87 6.41 20.11 45.97
CA GLN A 87 5.84 18.85 45.48
C GLN A 87 4.48 19.06 44.81
N LYS A 88 3.60 19.89 45.40
CA LYS A 88 2.32 20.28 44.77
C LYS A 88 2.53 21.02 43.45
N GLN A 89 3.48 21.96 43.41
CA GLN A 89 3.83 22.67 42.17
C GLN A 89 4.42 21.74 41.10
N ALA A 90 5.22 20.75 41.47
CA ALA A 90 5.74 19.75 40.54
C ALA A 90 4.62 18.88 39.96
N GLN A 91 3.70 18.40 40.80
CA GLN A 91 2.54 17.62 40.37
C GLN A 91 1.61 18.42 39.45
N GLN A 92 1.38 19.71 39.76
CA GLN A 92 0.59 20.60 38.92
C GLN A 92 1.25 20.82 37.55
N ARG A 93 2.58 21.03 37.51
CA ARG A 93 3.33 21.15 36.26
C ARG A 93 3.24 19.87 35.42
N HIS A 94 3.34 18.70 36.04
CA HIS A 94 3.19 17.42 35.34
C HIS A 94 1.78 17.26 34.75
N LYS A 95 0.74 17.62 35.52
CA LYS A 95 -0.65 17.60 35.04
C LYS A 95 -0.86 18.51 33.83
N GLN A 96 -0.29 19.72 33.85
CA GLN A 96 -0.33 20.67 32.73
C GLN A 96 0.40 20.12 31.50
N LEU A 97 1.58 19.53 31.69
CA LEU A 97 2.36 18.90 30.61
C LEU A 97 1.58 17.76 29.93
N MET A 98 0.98 16.86 30.72
CA MET A 98 0.17 15.76 30.18
C MET A 98 -1.08 16.27 29.44
N ALA A 99 -1.72 17.32 29.96
CA ALA A 99 -2.83 17.97 29.27
C ALA A 99 -2.39 18.54 27.91
N ALA A 100 -1.21 19.14 27.83
CA ALA A 100 -0.67 19.69 26.58
C ALA A 100 -0.35 18.60 25.53
N TYR A 101 0.20 17.45 25.93
CA TYR A 101 0.39 16.33 25.01
C TYR A 101 -0.94 15.73 24.52
N LYS A 102 -1.93 15.62 25.41
CA LYS A 102 -3.27 15.15 25.05
C LYS A 102 -3.94 16.09 24.04
N ASP A 103 -3.81 17.40 24.27
CA ASP A 103 -4.30 18.44 23.36
C ASP A 103 -3.65 18.32 21.97
N ALA A 104 -2.32 18.21 21.90
CA ALA A 104 -1.61 18.01 20.63
C ALA A 104 -2.05 16.72 19.89
N LEU A 105 -2.29 15.62 20.60
CA LEU A 105 -2.82 14.38 20.01
C LEU A 105 -4.22 14.58 19.42
N ASN A 106 -5.10 15.28 20.15
CA ASN A 106 -6.45 15.56 19.68
C ASN A 106 -6.42 16.44 18.43
N THR A 107 -5.64 17.53 18.43
CA THR A 107 -5.52 18.42 17.26
C THR A 107 -4.97 17.67 16.04
N ALA A 108 -3.99 16.78 16.22
CA ALA A 108 -3.48 15.97 15.12
C ALA A 108 -4.54 15.00 14.57
N GLY A 109 -5.37 14.44 15.45
CA GLY A 109 -6.50 13.58 15.08
C GLY A 109 -7.56 14.33 14.29
N GLU A 110 -8.03 15.47 14.81
CA GLU A 110 -9.02 16.33 14.14
C GLU A 110 -8.56 16.76 12.73
N LEU A 111 -7.28 17.10 12.56
CA LEU A 111 -6.75 17.44 11.25
C LEU A 111 -6.70 16.23 10.31
N CYS A 112 -6.43 15.03 10.83
CA CYS A 112 -6.49 13.80 10.03
C CYS A 112 -7.92 13.53 9.53
N ASP A 113 -8.92 13.71 10.40
CA ASP A 113 -10.34 13.54 10.06
C ASP A 113 -10.79 14.56 9.02
N GLN A 114 -10.37 15.83 9.15
CA GLN A 114 -10.61 16.87 8.14
C GLN A 114 -10.04 16.49 6.77
N LEU A 115 -8.83 15.90 6.74
CA LEU A 115 -8.21 15.42 5.50
C LEU A 115 -8.98 14.22 4.91
N ASP A 116 -9.48 13.30 5.74
CA ASP A 116 -10.27 12.15 5.29
C ASP A 116 -11.58 12.60 4.63
N VAL A 117 -12.32 13.52 5.27
CA VAL A 117 -13.54 14.11 4.71
C VAL A 117 -13.25 14.77 3.37
N ARG A 118 -12.22 15.64 3.32
CA ARG A 118 -11.88 16.36 2.09
C ARG A 118 -11.47 15.42 0.95
N LYS A 119 -10.73 14.36 1.26
CA LYS A 119 -10.35 13.33 0.29
C LYS A 119 -11.58 12.60 -0.26
N ALA A 120 -12.53 12.24 0.60
CA ALA A 120 -13.78 11.60 0.18
C ALA A 120 -14.60 12.49 -0.75
N GLU A 121 -14.71 13.79 -0.44
CA GLU A 121 -15.37 14.78 -1.32
C GLU A 121 -14.73 14.84 -2.72
N LEU A 122 -13.40 14.90 -2.76
CA LEU A 122 -12.64 14.98 -4.02
C LEU A 122 -12.80 13.71 -4.86
N LEU A 123 -12.76 12.54 -4.24
CA LEU A 123 -12.97 11.27 -4.94
C LEU A 123 -14.42 11.14 -5.46
N ALA A 124 -15.42 11.52 -4.66
CA ALA A 124 -16.81 11.53 -5.10
C ALA A 124 -17.06 12.50 -6.27
N TYR A 125 -16.40 13.66 -6.27
CA TYR A 125 -16.43 14.58 -7.41
C TYR A 125 -15.81 13.95 -8.66
N LEU A 126 -14.66 13.27 -8.52
CA LEU A 126 -13.99 12.59 -9.63
C LEU A 126 -14.85 11.48 -10.22
N ASP A 127 -15.44 10.63 -9.38
CA ASP A 127 -16.34 9.56 -9.82
C ASP A 127 -17.54 10.13 -10.58
N SER A 128 -18.12 11.22 -10.06
CA SER A 128 -19.22 11.93 -10.74
C SER A 128 -18.78 12.53 -12.09
N ALA A 129 -17.55 13.03 -12.19
CA ALA A 129 -17.00 13.59 -13.43
C ALA A 129 -16.74 12.50 -14.48
N LEU A 130 -16.23 11.34 -14.06
CA LEU A 130 -16.02 10.19 -14.94
C LEU A 130 -17.35 9.60 -15.42
N ALA A 131 -18.35 9.45 -14.54
CA ALA A 131 -19.68 8.99 -14.92
C ALA A 131 -20.37 9.91 -15.95
N ARG A 132 -20.16 11.24 -15.88
CA ARG A 132 -20.64 12.18 -16.91
C ARG A 132 -19.96 12.00 -18.26
N SER A 133 -18.69 11.57 -18.28
CA SER A 133 -17.98 11.29 -19.53
C SER A 133 -18.46 10.00 -20.21
N GLU A 134 -19.01 9.06 -19.44
CA GLU A 134 -19.51 7.77 -19.93
C GLU A 134 -20.96 7.83 -20.45
N THR A 135 -21.70 8.90 -20.15
CA THR A 135 -23.15 9.06 -20.46
C THR A 135 -23.44 9.97 -21.67
N MET A 136 -22.43 10.30 -22.48
CA MET A 136 -22.65 10.99 -23.77
C MET A 136 -23.42 10.08 -24.74
N PRO A 137 -24.59 10.48 -25.27
CA PRO A 137 -25.28 9.69 -26.29
C PRO A 137 -24.45 9.67 -27.57
N ALA A 138 -24.41 8.52 -28.24
CA ALA A 138 -23.65 8.25 -29.46
C ALA A 138 -24.01 9.14 -30.69
N SER A 139 -24.88 10.15 -30.54
CA SER A 139 -25.44 10.95 -31.65
C SER A 139 -24.77 12.30 -31.90
N MET A 140 -23.65 12.62 -31.25
CA MET A 140 -22.84 13.82 -31.56
C MET A 140 -21.40 13.48 -31.97
N ALA A 141 -21.17 12.27 -32.48
CA ALA A 141 -19.95 11.95 -33.22
C ALA A 141 -20.00 12.67 -34.58
N VAL A 142 -19.48 13.90 -34.62
CA VAL A 142 -18.98 14.48 -35.87
C VAL A 142 -17.88 13.54 -36.38
N ALA A 143 -18.06 13.03 -37.59
CA ALA A 143 -17.13 12.13 -38.24
C ALA A 143 -15.75 12.78 -38.32
N GLU A 144 -14.83 12.32 -37.49
CA GLU A 144 -13.40 12.53 -37.71
C GLU A 144 -13.03 11.80 -39.01
N PRO A 145 -12.30 12.45 -39.94
CA PRO A 145 -11.83 11.79 -41.14
C PRO A 145 -10.96 10.62 -40.73
N ALA A 146 -11.20 9.47 -41.37
CA ALA A 146 -10.49 8.21 -41.14
C ALA A 146 -8.99 8.45 -41.02
N THR A 147 -8.51 8.48 -39.77
CA THR A 147 -7.10 8.31 -39.49
C THR A 147 -6.77 6.85 -39.81
N PRO A 148 -5.62 6.58 -40.45
CA PRO A 148 -5.26 5.22 -40.79
C PRO A 148 -5.18 4.44 -39.48
N VAL A 149 -5.87 3.30 -39.45
CA VAL A 149 -5.72 2.29 -38.40
C VAL A 149 -4.25 1.93 -38.36
N TYR A 150 -3.49 2.54 -37.45
CA TYR A 150 -2.20 1.99 -37.06
C TYR A 150 -2.53 0.80 -36.18
N GLU A 151 -2.63 -0.34 -36.85
CA GLU A 151 -2.56 -1.64 -36.25
C GLU A 151 -1.17 -1.78 -35.62
N THR A 152 -1.00 -1.31 -34.39
CA THR A 152 0.14 -1.72 -33.57
C THR A 152 -0.32 -2.87 -32.70
N GLU A 153 -0.08 -4.07 -33.19
CA GLU A 153 0.02 -5.30 -32.41
C GLU A 153 0.74 -4.99 -31.09
N ARG A 154 -0.02 -4.87 -29.99
CA ARG A 154 0.58 -4.72 -28.66
C ARG A 154 1.37 -5.99 -28.39
N ARG A 155 2.69 -5.88 -28.47
CA ARG A 155 3.65 -6.93 -28.12
C ARG A 155 3.35 -7.37 -26.68
N ARG A 156 2.62 -8.47 -26.50
CA ARG A 156 2.42 -9.08 -25.17
C ARG A 156 3.78 -9.58 -24.71
N VAL A 157 4.45 -8.77 -23.89
CA VAL A 157 5.70 -9.15 -23.26
C VAL A 157 5.42 -10.31 -22.30
N GLU A 158 6.12 -11.42 -22.49
CA GLU A 158 6.00 -12.56 -21.58
C GLU A 158 6.62 -12.19 -20.23
N TYR A 159 5.77 -11.93 -19.24
CA TYR A 159 6.14 -11.37 -17.93
C TYR A 159 7.37 -12.04 -17.29
N TYR A 160 7.39 -13.38 -17.23
CA TYR A 160 8.46 -14.12 -16.57
C TYR A 160 9.79 -14.09 -17.35
N ALA A 161 9.73 -14.01 -18.68
CA ALA A 161 10.92 -13.85 -19.51
C ALA A 161 11.48 -12.42 -19.35
N TYR A 162 10.59 -11.43 -19.34
CA TYR A 162 10.95 -10.03 -19.21
C TYR A 162 11.54 -9.66 -17.85
N ILE A 163 10.94 -10.10 -16.74
CA ILE A 163 11.46 -9.77 -15.42
C ILE A 163 12.84 -10.42 -15.13
N LYS A 164 13.23 -11.41 -15.94
CA LYS A 164 14.56 -12.05 -15.91
C LYS A 164 15.51 -11.48 -16.97
N SER A 165 15.04 -10.57 -17.82
CA SER A 165 15.82 -10.07 -18.94
C SER A 165 16.91 -9.08 -18.49
N PRO A 166 17.98 -8.93 -19.29
CA PRO A 166 18.95 -7.85 -19.08
C PRO A 166 18.33 -6.45 -19.13
N GLU A 167 17.25 -6.28 -19.89
CA GLU A 167 16.54 -5.00 -20.07
C GLU A 167 15.90 -4.56 -18.76
N TRP A 168 15.15 -5.46 -18.10
CA TRP A 168 14.57 -5.18 -16.79
C TRP A 168 15.65 -4.88 -15.75
N ARG A 169 16.74 -5.67 -15.74
CA ARG A 169 17.86 -5.45 -14.81
C ARG A 169 18.46 -4.06 -14.98
N LYS A 170 18.61 -3.58 -16.21
CA LYS A 170 19.07 -2.22 -16.49
C LYS A 170 18.10 -1.17 -15.96
N LYS A 171 16.81 -1.28 -16.29
CA LYS A 171 15.77 -0.35 -15.80
C LYS A 171 15.69 -0.29 -14.28
N ALA A 172 15.81 -1.45 -13.62
CA ALA A 172 15.82 -1.54 -12.16
C ALA A 172 17.04 -0.86 -11.53
N GLU A 173 18.23 -1.01 -12.11
CA GLU A 173 19.43 -0.30 -11.63
C GLU A 173 19.37 1.21 -11.94
N ASP A 174 18.86 1.61 -13.10
CA ASP A 174 18.63 3.02 -13.44
C ASP A 174 17.65 3.66 -12.46
N ALA A 175 16.59 2.95 -12.06
CA ALA A 175 15.66 3.42 -11.03
C ALA A 175 16.36 3.61 -9.67
N LYS A 176 17.20 2.66 -9.26
CA LYS A 176 18.01 2.77 -8.02
C LYS A 176 18.98 3.94 -8.07
N ALA A 177 19.61 4.17 -9.21
CA ALA A 177 20.50 5.31 -9.43
C ALA A 177 19.74 6.64 -9.34
N ARG A 178 18.58 6.77 -10.02
CA ARG A 178 17.71 7.96 -9.93
C ARG A 178 17.23 8.24 -8.51
N ALA A 179 16.99 7.19 -7.72
CA ALA A 179 16.62 7.30 -6.30
C ALA A 179 17.82 7.59 -5.37
N GLY A 180 19.01 7.90 -5.90
CA GLY A 180 20.21 8.16 -5.11
C GLY A 180 20.68 6.94 -4.30
N ASN A 181 20.38 5.72 -4.78
CA ASN A 181 20.60 4.46 -4.07
C ASN A 181 20.04 4.47 -2.64
N ARG A 182 18.81 4.99 -2.49
CA ARG A 182 18.06 5.03 -1.24
C ARG A 182 16.64 4.53 -1.44
N CYS A 183 16.08 3.94 -0.38
CA CYS A 183 14.67 3.61 -0.34
C CYS A 183 13.83 4.89 -0.38
N GLN A 184 12.87 4.98 -1.29
CA GLN A 184 12.01 6.15 -1.45
C GLN A 184 10.93 6.27 -0.37
N LEU A 185 10.78 5.27 0.51
CA LEU A 185 9.85 5.32 1.65
C LEU A 185 10.56 5.63 2.98
N CYS A 186 11.62 4.91 3.32
CA CYS A 186 12.33 5.06 4.61
C CYS A 186 13.69 5.76 4.51
N ASN A 187 14.11 6.17 3.31
CA ASN A 187 15.36 6.89 3.04
C ASN A 187 16.67 6.16 3.42
N ARG A 188 16.60 4.88 3.84
CA ARG A 188 17.79 4.06 4.10
C ARG A 188 18.56 3.80 2.80
N SER A 189 19.89 3.95 2.86
CA SER A 189 20.79 3.76 1.73
C SER A 189 21.08 2.30 1.43
N ARG A 190 21.45 2.00 0.18
CA ARG A 190 21.88 0.67 -0.28
C ARG A 190 23.02 0.06 0.55
N ALA A 191 23.85 0.88 1.19
CA ALA A 191 24.88 0.43 2.12
C ALA A 191 24.33 -0.22 3.42
N LYS A 192 23.08 0.08 3.78
CA LYS A 192 22.43 -0.39 5.02
C LYS A 192 21.34 -1.42 4.76
N VAL A 193 20.73 -1.41 3.57
CA VAL A 193 19.57 -2.26 3.24
C VAL A 193 19.62 -2.72 1.78
N GLN A 194 19.03 -3.88 1.52
CA GLN A 194 18.81 -4.35 0.17
C GLN A 194 17.69 -3.55 -0.51
N LEU A 195 18.00 -2.93 -1.65
CA LEU A 195 17.06 -2.16 -2.46
C LEU A 195 16.54 -2.97 -3.65
N GLU A 196 15.24 -2.88 -3.85
CA GLU A 196 14.47 -3.55 -4.88
C GLU A 196 13.64 -2.53 -5.66
N ALA A 197 13.52 -2.77 -6.97
CA ALA A 197 12.67 -1.97 -7.85
C ALA A 197 11.26 -2.55 -7.80
N HIS A 198 10.30 -1.77 -7.35
CA HIS A 198 8.90 -2.11 -7.22
C HIS A 198 8.11 -1.46 -8.37
N HIS A 199 7.32 -2.25 -9.09
CA HIS A 199 6.39 -1.74 -10.09
C HIS A 199 5.19 -1.10 -9.40
N ARG A 200 4.95 0.19 -9.66
CA ARG A 200 3.73 0.87 -9.22
C ARG A 200 2.53 0.45 -10.07
N THR A 201 2.76 0.21 -11.36
CA THR A 201 1.79 -0.31 -12.33
C THR A 201 2.48 -1.26 -13.32
N TYR A 202 1.71 -2.21 -13.88
CA TYR A 202 2.15 -3.16 -14.90
C TYR A 202 1.59 -2.83 -16.30
N GLU A 203 0.85 -1.73 -16.45
CA GLU A 203 0.18 -1.32 -17.71
C GLU A 203 1.12 -1.22 -18.92
N ARG A 204 2.37 -0.84 -18.70
CA ARG A 204 3.40 -0.63 -19.71
C ARG A 204 4.57 -1.61 -19.52
N LEU A 205 4.27 -2.85 -19.15
CA LEU A 205 5.30 -3.86 -18.95
C LEU A 205 6.16 -4.04 -20.23
N GLY A 206 7.47 -3.83 -20.13
CA GLY A 206 8.39 -3.77 -21.26
C GLY A 206 8.76 -2.36 -21.71
N ASP A 207 7.89 -1.38 -21.45
CA ASP A 207 8.00 0.02 -21.87
C ASP A 207 7.75 0.98 -20.68
N GLU A 208 8.14 0.57 -19.47
CA GLU A 208 7.87 1.31 -18.24
C GLU A 208 8.53 2.68 -18.26
N ARG A 209 7.76 3.67 -17.81
CA ARG A 209 8.26 5.01 -17.57
C ARG A 209 9.00 5.07 -16.23
N PRO A 210 9.86 6.08 -16.01
CA PRO A 210 10.54 6.24 -14.73
C PRO A 210 9.59 6.27 -13.52
N GLU A 211 8.37 6.78 -13.69
CA GLU A 211 7.36 6.92 -12.64
C GLU A 211 6.64 5.60 -12.31
N ASP A 212 6.72 4.62 -13.21
CA ASP A 212 6.11 3.29 -13.05
C ASP A 212 6.92 2.39 -12.12
N ILE A 213 8.15 2.80 -11.78
CA ILE A 213 9.09 2.03 -10.96
C ILE A 213 9.53 2.87 -9.77
N THR A 214 9.28 2.38 -8.56
CA THR A 214 9.77 2.99 -7.31
C THR A 214 10.80 2.09 -6.64
N VAL A 215 11.72 2.69 -5.88
CA VAL A 215 12.81 1.95 -5.23
C VAL A 215 12.51 1.81 -3.75
N LEU A 216 12.35 0.59 -3.28
CA LEU A 216 12.02 0.27 -1.89
C LEU A 216 13.10 -0.62 -1.29
N CYS A 217 13.34 -0.52 0.01
CA CYS A 217 14.05 -1.59 0.72
C CYS A 217 13.10 -2.75 0.98
N ARG A 218 13.62 -3.97 1.13
CA ARG A 218 12.81 -5.18 1.34
C ARG A 218 11.72 -5.03 2.41
N GLU A 219 12.03 -4.48 3.59
CA GLU A 219 11.03 -4.25 4.66
C GLU A 219 9.88 -3.33 4.22
N CYS A 220 10.20 -2.30 3.43
CA CYS A 220 9.20 -1.38 2.88
C CYS A 220 8.44 -2.00 1.70
N HIS A 221 9.10 -2.87 0.94
CA HIS A 221 8.48 -3.62 -0.15
C HIS A 221 7.40 -4.55 0.40
N GLU A 222 7.73 -5.32 1.43
CA GLU A 222 6.79 -6.20 2.14
C GLU A 222 5.62 -5.41 2.73
N LEU A 223 5.90 -4.26 3.38
CA LEU A 223 4.86 -3.37 3.91
C LEU A 223 3.93 -2.80 2.81
N TYR A 224 4.49 -2.47 1.64
CA TYR A 224 3.74 -1.91 0.53
C TYR A 224 2.82 -2.96 -0.12
N GLU A 225 3.29 -4.20 -0.23
CA GLU A 225 2.47 -5.34 -0.67
C GLU A 225 1.39 -5.71 0.36
N SER A 226 1.69 -5.62 1.66
CA SER A 226 0.74 -5.98 2.73
C SER A 226 -0.32 -4.92 3.02
N ASN A 227 -0.02 -3.62 2.81
CA ASN A 227 -0.94 -2.50 3.08
C ASN A 227 -1.79 -2.06 1.88
N ARG A 228 -1.66 -2.71 0.72
CA ARG A 228 -2.72 -2.64 -0.28
C ARG A 228 -3.91 -3.40 0.28
N ALA A 229 -4.96 -2.69 0.72
CA ALA A 229 -6.29 -3.29 0.78
C ALA A 229 -6.48 -3.96 -0.58
N LYS A 230 -6.65 -5.29 -0.60
CA LYS A 230 -6.98 -5.98 -1.83
C LYS A 230 -8.20 -5.24 -2.39
N PRO A 231 -8.11 -4.61 -3.59
CA PRO A 231 -9.34 -4.22 -4.27
C PRO A 231 -10.21 -5.48 -4.34
N PRO A 232 -11.56 -5.39 -4.31
CA PRO A 232 -12.37 -6.54 -4.67
C PRO A 232 -11.91 -6.94 -6.07
N ILE A 233 -11.10 -8.00 -6.11
CA ILE A 233 -10.66 -8.60 -7.36
C ILE A 233 -11.98 -9.15 -7.90
N PRO A 234 -12.48 -8.76 -9.09
CA PRO A 234 -13.44 -9.63 -9.76
C PRO A 234 -12.76 -11.00 -9.77
N GLU A 235 -13.37 -11.99 -9.13
CA GLU A 235 -12.74 -13.26 -8.86
C GLU A 235 -12.05 -13.72 -10.16
N PRO A 236 -10.72 -13.93 -10.17
CA PRO A 236 -10.08 -14.45 -11.37
C PRO A 236 -10.86 -15.71 -11.74
N PRO A 237 -11.12 -15.97 -13.05
CA PRO A 237 -11.88 -17.13 -13.46
C PRO A 237 -11.42 -18.34 -12.63
N GLN A 238 -12.37 -19.01 -11.98
CA GLN A 238 -12.06 -20.04 -11.01
C GLN A 238 -11.53 -21.27 -11.76
N GLY A 239 -10.35 -21.76 -11.36
CA GLY A 239 -9.75 -22.97 -11.89
C GLY A 239 -9.59 -24.03 -10.82
N HIS A 240 -9.19 -25.23 -11.23
CA HIS A 240 -9.12 -26.39 -10.34
C HIS A 240 -7.79 -27.15 -10.53
N CYS A 241 -7.20 -27.61 -9.44
CA CYS A 241 -5.98 -28.40 -9.49
C CYS A 241 -6.22 -29.75 -10.19
N LEU A 242 -5.42 -30.10 -11.22
CA LEU A 242 -5.59 -31.36 -11.96
C LEU A 242 -5.54 -32.62 -11.09
N ARG A 243 -4.83 -32.56 -9.97
CA ARG A 243 -4.56 -33.74 -9.12
C ARG A 243 -5.57 -33.94 -8.02
N CYS A 244 -5.97 -32.86 -7.35
CA CYS A 244 -6.79 -32.91 -6.13
C CYS A 244 -8.10 -32.15 -6.24
N GLY A 245 -8.36 -31.44 -7.34
CA GLY A 245 -9.61 -30.71 -7.57
C GLY A 245 -9.74 -29.40 -6.78
N THR A 246 -8.77 -29.06 -5.92
CA THR A 246 -8.80 -27.82 -5.13
C THR A 246 -8.85 -26.59 -6.02
N ASP A 247 -9.71 -25.64 -5.65
CA ASP A 247 -9.86 -24.35 -6.31
C ASP A 247 -8.56 -23.54 -6.27
N ILE A 248 -8.17 -23.04 -7.44
CA ILE A 248 -6.97 -22.23 -7.70
C ILE A 248 -7.29 -21.19 -8.77
N PRO A 249 -6.46 -20.16 -8.97
CA PRO A 249 -6.65 -19.25 -10.11
C PRO A 249 -6.62 -20.00 -11.45
N HIS A 250 -7.53 -19.69 -12.39
CA HIS A 250 -7.53 -20.30 -13.72
C HIS A 250 -6.33 -19.84 -14.54
N ASN A 251 -5.32 -20.69 -14.59
CA ASN A 251 -4.14 -20.58 -15.41
C ASN A 251 -3.75 -21.97 -15.93
N PRO A 252 -4.09 -22.30 -17.19
CA PRO A 252 -3.71 -23.58 -17.81
C PRO A 252 -2.20 -23.86 -17.81
N GLN A 253 -1.34 -22.84 -17.72
CA GLN A 253 0.12 -23.00 -17.62
C GLN A 253 0.62 -23.30 -16.20
N ALA A 254 -0.23 -23.08 -15.19
CA ALA A 254 0.07 -23.37 -13.79
C ALA A 254 -1.11 -24.08 -13.09
N PRO A 255 -1.49 -25.29 -13.53
CA PRO A 255 -2.79 -25.83 -13.20
C PRO A 255 -2.75 -26.76 -11.96
N TYR A 256 -1.76 -26.55 -11.09
CA TYR A 256 -1.55 -27.29 -9.85
C TYR A 256 -1.59 -26.35 -8.64
N CYS A 257 -2.17 -26.81 -7.53
CA CYS A 257 -2.00 -26.13 -6.25
C CYS A 257 -0.55 -26.30 -5.71
N PRO A 258 -0.09 -25.46 -4.77
CA PRO A 258 1.29 -25.49 -4.29
C PRO A 258 1.75 -26.83 -3.69
N SER A 259 0.85 -27.62 -3.10
CA SER A 259 1.18 -28.96 -2.58
C SER A 259 1.37 -29.98 -3.70
N CYS A 260 0.46 -30.00 -4.69
CA CYS A 260 0.53 -30.93 -5.81
C CYS A 260 1.67 -30.58 -6.78
N TYR A 261 1.94 -29.28 -7.01
CA TYR A 261 3.04 -28.82 -7.84
C TYR A 261 4.40 -29.32 -7.31
N ARG A 262 4.63 -29.26 -5.99
CA ARG A 262 5.87 -29.75 -5.36
C ARG A 262 6.11 -31.24 -5.59
N VAL A 263 5.06 -32.03 -5.76
CA VAL A 263 5.18 -33.45 -6.07
C VAL A 263 5.39 -33.64 -7.56
N TRP A 264 4.59 -32.99 -8.41
CA TRP A 264 4.70 -33.06 -9.86
C TRP A 264 6.09 -32.61 -10.35
N LYS A 265 6.63 -31.52 -9.79
CA LYS A 265 7.94 -30.94 -10.12
C LYS A 265 9.12 -31.89 -9.90
N ARG A 266 8.97 -32.96 -9.11
CA ARG A 266 10.02 -33.99 -8.95
C ARG A 266 10.15 -34.89 -10.19
N TYR A 267 9.06 -35.08 -10.90
CA TYR A 267 8.97 -35.98 -12.05
C TYR A 267 8.93 -35.23 -13.37
N GLU A 268 8.39 -34.00 -13.38
CA GLU A 268 8.25 -33.13 -14.56
C GLU A 268 7.68 -33.88 -15.78
N ASN A 269 6.76 -34.81 -15.54
CA ASN A 269 6.14 -35.58 -16.61
C ASN A 269 4.91 -34.81 -17.11
N HIS A 270 5.06 -34.12 -18.24
CA HIS A 270 4.01 -33.26 -18.81
C HIS A 270 2.82 -34.04 -19.36
N THR A 271 3.01 -35.31 -19.71
CA THR A 271 1.97 -36.18 -20.28
C THR A 271 1.34 -37.10 -19.24
N PHE A 272 1.79 -37.03 -17.98
CA PHE A 272 1.22 -37.83 -16.90
C PHE A 272 -0.28 -37.55 -16.76
N ALA A 273 -1.07 -38.62 -16.78
CA ALA A 273 -2.52 -38.55 -16.66
C ALA A 273 -2.92 -38.18 -15.22
N GLU A 274 -3.53 -37.02 -15.08
CA GLU A 274 -4.17 -36.52 -13.87
C GLU A 274 -5.69 -36.71 -13.93
N LYS A 275 -6.39 -36.25 -12.89
CA LYS A 275 -7.77 -36.66 -12.58
C LYS A 275 -8.83 -35.62 -12.89
N PHE A 276 -8.48 -34.33 -12.98
CA PHE A 276 -9.46 -33.25 -13.03
C PHE A 276 -9.21 -32.25 -14.15
N CYS A 277 -10.28 -31.68 -14.70
CA CYS A 277 -10.20 -30.56 -15.64
C CYS A 277 -9.86 -29.27 -14.90
N HIS A 278 -8.90 -28.50 -15.42
CA HIS A 278 -8.50 -27.24 -14.80
C HIS A 278 -9.59 -26.16 -14.87
N SER A 279 -10.45 -26.17 -15.89
CA SER A 279 -11.53 -25.20 -16.04
C SER A 279 -12.77 -25.62 -15.24
N CYS A 280 -13.39 -26.75 -15.57
CA CYS A 280 -14.67 -27.16 -14.96
C CYS A 280 -14.56 -27.99 -13.67
N GLY A 281 -13.37 -28.40 -13.24
CA GLY A 281 -13.16 -29.14 -11.98
C GLY A 281 -13.66 -30.58 -11.96
N THR A 282 -14.39 -31.03 -12.98
CA THR A 282 -14.92 -32.40 -13.07
C THR A 282 -13.85 -33.43 -13.43
N SER A 283 -14.09 -34.69 -13.03
CA SER A 283 -13.19 -35.81 -13.27
C SER A 283 -13.01 -36.05 -14.78
N HIS A 284 -11.79 -35.85 -15.26
CA HIS A 284 -11.39 -36.02 -16.66
C HIS A 284 -9.93 -36.44 -16.73
N GLN A 285 -9.57 -37.27 -17.70
CA GLN A 285 -8.17 -37.60 -17.97
C GLN A 285 -7.48 -36.39 -18.62
N THR A 286 -6.79 -35.60 -17.81
CA THR A 286 -6.05 -34.41 -18.21
C THR A 286 -4.57 -34.60 -17.92
N SER A 287 -3.72 -33.67 -18.37
CA SER A 287 -2.30 -33.67 -18.04
C SER A 287 -1.77 -32.25 -18.01
N MET A 288 -0.55 -32.03 -17.52
CA MET A 288 0.08 -30.69 -17.58
C MET A 288 0.14 -30.16 -19.03
N ALA A 289 0.37 -31.03 -20.02
CA ALA A 289 0.37 -30.66 -21.44
C ALA A 289 -1.05 -30.38 -21.98
N ARG A 290 -2.08 -30.98 -21.38
CA ARG A 290 -3.49 -30.86 -21.78
C ARG A 290 -4.37 -30.72 -20.54
N PRO A 291 -4.39 -29.54 -19.90
CA PRO A 291 -5.01 -29.35 -18.60
C PRO A 291 -6.53 -29.23 -18.63
N LEU A 292 -7.11 -29.15 -19.84
CA LEU A 292 -8.53 -28.95 -20.07
C LEU A 292 -9.15 -30.21 -20.69
N CYS A 293 -10.40 -30.49 -20.32
CA CYS A 293 -11.21 -31.46 -21.05
C CYS A 293 -11.52 -30.94 -22.45
N ARG A 294 -11.99 -31.82 -23.34
CA ARG A 294 -12.28 -31.49 -24.73
C ARG A 294 -13.23 -30.29 -24.85
N ALA A 295 -14.31 -30.27 -24.08
CA ALA A 295 -15.29 -29.18 -24.10
C ALA A 295 -14.68 -27.84 -23.67
N CYS A 296 -14.05 -27.78 -22.50
CA CYS A 296 -13.40 -26.55 -22.00
C CYS A 296 -12.29 -26.05 -22.93
N TYR A 297 -11.53 -26.95 -23.56
CA TYR A 297 -10.52 -26.57 -24.56
C TYR A 297 -11.13 -25.86 -25.78
N PHE A 298 -12.30 -26.31 -26.25
CA PHE A 298 -12.99 -25.66 -27.37
C PHE A 298 -13.55 -24.29 -26.97
N VAL A 299 -14.07 -24.15 -25.75
CA VAL A 299 -14.57 -22.87 -25.23
C VAL A 299 -13.43 -21.85 -25.15
N GLU A 300 -12.29 -22.22 -24.56
CA GLU A 300 -11.11 -21.36 -24.42
C GLU A 300 -10.52 -20.93 -25.77
N LYS A 301 -10.57 -21.80 -26.78
CA LYS A 301 -10.00 -21.51 -28.11
C LYS A 301 -10.91 -20.64 -28.99
N ASN A 302 -12.23 -20.80 -28.87
CA ASN A 302 -13.18 -20.25 -29.84
C ASN A 302 -14.16 -19.22 -29.23
N GLY A 303 -14.15 -19.00 -27.92
CA GLY A 303 -15.01 -18.00 -27.26
C GLY A 303 -16.51 -18.30 -27.27
N GLN A 304 -16.92 -19.53 -27.60
CA GLN A 304 -18.34 -19.97 -27.62
C GLN A 304 -18.53 -21.31 -26.91
N ASP A 305 -19.60 -21.40 -26.13
CA ASP A 305 -20.03 -22.58 -25.37
C ASP A 305 -20.88 -23.51 -26.25
N PRO A 306 -20.40 -24.72 -26.60
CA PRO A 306 -21.16 -25.66 -27.43
C PRO A 306 -22.37 -26.29 -26.71
N ALA A 307 -22.56 -26.02 -25.41
CA ALA A 307 -23.74 -26.46 -24.66
C ALA A 307 -24.89 -25.42 -24.66
N LYS A 308 -24.72 -24.26 -25.32
CA LYS A 308 -25.73 -23.19 -25.43
C LYS A 308 -26.27 -22.96 -26.84
N SER A 309 -26.14 -23.95 -27.73
CA SER A 309 -26.68 -23.95 -29.10
C SER A 309 -27.67 -25.07 -29.30
#